data_AF-A0AA39ZQ70-F1
#
_entry.id   AF-A0AA39ZQ70-F1
#
_cell.length_a   1.000
_cell.length_b   1.000
_cell.length_c   1.000
_cell.angle_alpha   90.00
_cell.angle_beta   90.00
_cell.angle_gamma   90.00
#
_symmetry.space_group_name_H-M   'P 1'
#
loop_
_entity.id
_entity.type
_entity.pdbx_description
1 polymer ?
#
loop_
_entity_poly.entity_id
_entity_poly.type
_entity_poly.pdbx_seq_one_letter_code
_entity_poly.pdbx_strand_id
1 'polypeptide(L)'
;MFGAAPDIRRVGLVFDPRVPQSLGFNSWVHTGGINTEWDIPGLPEPGYKPDAVRRVQAFYRASGGLIQPTRPELNRWELLLILPARAVEILLEDGEWMRWVDRVVR
;
A
#
# COMPACT_ATOMS: atom_id res chain seq x y z
N MET A 1 21.39 -8.25 3.94
CA MET A 1 20.56 -8.88 5.00
C MET A 1 19.91 -10.18 4.50
N PHE A 2 19.11 -10.17 3.44
CA PHE A 2 18.46 -11.40 2.93
C PHE A 2 19.40 -12.43 2.28
N GLY A 3 20.47 -12.00 1.62
CA GLY A 3 21.44 -12.92 0.99
C GLY A 3 22.38 -13.66 1.94
N ALA A 4 22.39 -13.30 3.24
CA ALA A 4 23.24 -13.93 4.26
C ALA A 4 22.49 -14.90 5.18
N ALA A 5 21.15 -14.98 5.05
CA ALA A 5 20.34 -15.89 5.85
C ALA A 5 20.09 -17.18 5.05
N PRO A 6 20.44 -18.36 5.58
CA PRO A 6 20.17 -19.63 4.89
C PRO A 6 18.66 -19.95 4.80
N ASP A 7 17.84 -19.29 5.62
CA ASP A 7 16.38 -19.34 5.58
C ASP A 7 15.82 -17.97 5.95
N ILE A 8 15.08 -17.36 5.01
CA ILE A 8 14.48 -16.03 5.19
C ILE A 8 13.48 -15.99 6.35
N ARG A 9 12.85 -17.12 6.71
CA ARG A 9 11.90 -17.21 7.83
C ARG A 9 12.57 -17.03 9.19
N ARG A 10 13.90 -17.15 9.25
CA ARG A 10 14.69 -16.92 10.47
C ARG A 10 15.11 -15.45 10.62
N VAL A 11 14.84 -14.62 9.62
CA VAL A 11 15.04 -13.18 9.71
C VAL A 11 13.91 -12.60 10.55
N GLY A 12 14.14 -12.52 11.87
CA GLY A 12 13.25 -11.79 12.77
C GLY A 12 13.30 -10.30 12.48
N LEU A 13 12.13 -9.66 12.40
CA LEU A 13 12.04 -8.20 12.39
C LEU A 13 11.90 -7.73 13.84
N VAL A 14 12.67 -6.73 14.23
CA VAL A 14 12.43 -5.97 15.47
C VAL A 14 11.27 -5.02 15.21
N PHE A 15 10.07 -5.60 15.07
CA PHE A 15 8.83 -4.89 14.79
C PHE A 15 7.79 -5.30 15.83
N ASP A 16 7.29 -4.31 16.58
CA ASP A 16 6.15 -4.51 17.46
C ASP A 16 5.02 -3.56 16.99
N PRO A 17 3.92 -4.09 16.42
CA PRO A 17 2.82 -3.26 15.91
C PRO A 17 2.08 -2.48 17.00
N ARG A 18 2.41 -2.70 18.29
CA ARG A 18 1.81 -2.03 19.44
C ARG A 18 2.58 -0.79 19.88
N VAL A 19 3.83 -0.61 19.45
CA VAL A 19 4.61 0.59 19.80
C VAL A 19 4.43 1.67 18.72
N PRO A 20 4.11 2.93 19.09
CA PRO A 20 3.86 4.01 18.14
C PRO A 20 5.03 4.30 17.19
N GLN A 21 6.25 3.98 17.60
CA GLN A 21 7.48 4.21 16.84
C GLN A 21 7.71 3.15 15.74
N SER A 22 6.95 2.05 15.76
CA SER A 22 7.03 1.02 14.73
C SER A 22 5.98 1.27 13.64
N LEU A 23 6.46 1.51 12.42
CA LEU A 23 5.62 1.59 11.23
C LEU A 23 5.92 0.39 10.33
N GLY A 24 4.95 -0.50 10.16
CA GLY A 24 5.07 -1.58 9.19
C GLY A 24 4.81 -1.04 7.79
N PHE A 25 5.74 -1.22 6.86
CA PHE A 25 5.59 -0.73 5.49
C PHE A 25 5.73 -1.85 4.48
N ASN A 26 4.87 -1.88 3.46
CA ASN A 26 4.95 -2.84 2.36
C ASN A 26 4.61 -2.15 1.03
N SER A 27 4.92 -2.82 -0.07
CA SER A 27 4.60 -2.38 -1.42
C SER A 27 4.01 -3.54 -2.22
N TRP A 28 2.87 -3.29 -2.85
CA TRP A 28 2.21 -4.23 -3.76
C TRP A 28 2.29 -3.78 -5.22
N VAL A 29 3.26 -2.94 -5.56
CA VAL A 29 3.39 -2.38 -6.92
C VAL A 29 3.45 -3.45 -8.00
N HIS A 30 4.14 -4.56 -7.71
CA HIS A 30 4.30 -5.68 -8.63
C HIS A 30 3.35 -6.84 -8.34
N THR A 31 2.39 -6.67 -7.43
CA THR A 31 1.45 -7.71 -7.00
C THR A 31 0.01 -7.19 -7.03
N GLY A 32 -0.99 -8.06 -6.92
CA GLY A 32 -2.39 -7.62 -6.85
C GLY A 32 -3.11 -7.44 -8.20
N GLY A 33 -2.51 -7.82 -9.33
CA GLY A 33 -3.26 -8.06 -10.57
C GLY A 33 -3.76 -6.81 -11.32
N ILE A 34 -3.12 -5.65 -11.13
CA ILE A 34 -3.47 -4.41 -11.86
C ILE A 34 -3.35 -4.54 -13.40
N ASN A 35 -2.55 -5.50 -13.85
CA ASN A 35 -2.34 -5.84 -15.26
C ASN A 35 -3.03 -7.14 -15.68
N THR A 36 -3.78 -7.77 -14.78
CA THR A 36 -4.55 -8.98 -15.10
C THR A 36 -5.72 -8.59 -16.00
N GLU A 37 -5.82 -9.27 -17.12
CA GLU A 37 -6.94 -9.16 -18.05
C GLU A 37 -8.05 -10.12 -17.65
N TRP A 38 -9.29 -9.64 -17.74
CA TRP A 38 -10.48 -10.39 -17.38
C TRP A 38 -11.50 -10.35 -18.51
N ASP A 39 -12.06 -11.51 -18.81
CA ASP A 39 -13.23 -11.65 -19.66
C ASP A 39 -14.46 -11.68 -18.78
N ILE A 40 -15.09 -10.51 -18.62
CA ILE A 40 -16.22 -10.34 -17.71
C ILE A 40 -17.52 -10.63 -18.48
N PRO A 41 -18.30 -11.65 -18.08
CA PRO A 41 -19.57 -11.96 -18.75
C PRO A 41 -20.50 -10.75 -18.74
N GLY A 42 -21.09 -10.45 -19.91
CA GLY A 42 -22.01 -9.32 -20.08
C GLY A 42 -21.35 -8.00 -20.50
N LEU A 43 -20.01 -7.95 -20.59
CA LEU A 43 -19.33 -6.83 -21.24
C LEU A 43 -19.11 -7.13 -22.74
N PRO A 44 -19.09 -6.08 -23.59
CA PRO A 44 -19.10 -6.26 -25.04
C PRO A 44 -17.76 -6.79 -25.62
N GLU A 45 -16.66 -6.63 -24.89
CA GLU A 45 -15.30 -6.97 -25.37
C GLU A 45 -14.58 -7.84 -24.33
N PRO A 46 -13.59 -8.66 -24.71
CA PRO A 46 -12.72 -9.35 -23.76
C PRO A 46 -11.55 -8.45 -23.29
N GLY A 47 -10.76 -8.93 -22.32
CA GLY A 47 -9.47 -8.33 -21.98
C GLY A 47 -9.51 -7.08 -21.10
N TYR A 48 -10.56 -6.89 -20.30
CA TYR A 48 -10.66 -5.73 -19.41
C TYR A 48 -9.59 -5.79 -18.32
N LYS A 49 -8.94 -4.64 -18.08
CA LYS A 49 -8.02 -4.46 -16.96
C LYS A 49 -8.69 -3.60 -15.89
N PRO A 50 -8.41 -3.85 -14.60
CA PRO A 50 -8.89 -2.98 -13.54
C PRO A 50 -8.28 -1.58 -13.68
N ASP A 51 -9.09 -0.54 -13.47
CA ASP A 51 -8.59 0.84 -13.34
C ASP A 51 -7.78 1.01 -12.04
N ALA A 52 -8.18 0.28 -11.01
CA ALA A 52 -7.60 0.33 -9.67
C ALA A 52 -7.76 -1.02 -8.96
N VAL A 53 -6.74 -1.39 -8.18
CA VAL A 53 -6.85 -2.46 -7.18
C VAL A 53 -6.53 -1.85 -5.82
N ARG A 54 -7.40 -2.12 -4.84
CA ARG A 54 -7.28 -1.58 -3.48
C ARG A 54 -7.32 -2.70 -2.46
N ARG A 55 -6.41 -2.63 -1.49
CA ARG A 55 -6.46 -3.50 -0.33
C ARG A 55 -7.69 -3.16 0.51
N VAL A 56 -8.56 -4.14 0.69
CA VAL A 56 -9.62 -4.10 1.71
C VAL A 56 -9.06 -4.76 2.97
N GLN A 57 -9.24 -4.11 4.12
CA GLN A 57 -8.83 -4.67 5.41
C GLN A 57 -9.95 -4.53 6.44
N ALA A 58 -10.32 -5.63 7.09
CA ALA A 58 -11.42 -5.67 8.06
C ALA A 58 -11.02 -5.24 9.49
N PHE A 59 -9.71 -5.17 9.80
CA PHE A 59 -9.22 -4.87 11.17
C PHE A 59 -8.10 -3.83 11.19
N TYR A 60 -8.28 -2.79 12.02
CA TYR A 60 -7.40 -1.62 12.19
C TYR A 60 -6.49 -1.68 13.43
N ARG A 61 -5.76 -2.78 13.65
CA ARG A 61 -4.97 -2.93 14.90
C ARG A 61 -3.48 -2.57 14.82
N ALA A 62 -2.95 -2.29 13.63
CA ALA A 62 -1.54 -1.95 13.47
C ALA A 62 -1.39 -0.71 12.58
N SER A 63 -0.57 0.24 13.02
CA SER A 63 -0.09 1.32 12.17
C SER A 63 0.69 0.71 11.00
N GLY A 64 0.46 1.24 9.80
CA GLY A 64 1.17 0.74 8.65
C GLY A 64 0.97 1.55 7.39
N GLY A 65 1.89 1.35 6.46
CA GLY A 65 1.84 1.91 5.12
C GLY A 65 1.83 0.80 4.08
N LEU A 66 1.06 1.00 3.02
CA LEU A 66 1.05 0.13 1.86
C LEU A 66 0.98 0.95 0.58
N ILE A 67 2.02 0.86 -0.24
CA ILE A 67 1.92 1.27 -1.64
C ILE A 67 0.99 0.28 -2.35
N GLN A 68 -0.11 0.77 -2.88
CA GLN A 68 -1.11 -0.02 -3.58
C GLN A 68 -0.57 -0.56 -4.92
N PRO A 69 -1.20 -1.62 -5.47
CA PRO A 69 -0.95 -2.01 -6.85
C PRO A 69 -1.15 -0.83 -7.80
N THR A 70 -0.17 -0.61 -8.66
CA THR A 70 -0.19 0.45 -9.67
C THR A 70 0.60 0.02 -10.89
N ARG A 71 0.46 0.79 -11.97
CA ARG A 71 1.24 0.68 -13.20
C ARG A 71 2.40 1.67 -13.12
N PRO A 72 3.66 1.22 -12.92
CA PRO A 72 4.80 2.11 -12.74
C PRO A 72 4.97 3.13 -13.87
N GLU A 73 4.60 2.77 -15.10
CA GLU A 73 4.63 3.62 -16.29
C GLU A 73 3.71 4.84 -16.21
N LEU A 74 2.68 4.81 -15.36
CA LEU A 74 1.79 5.95 -15.15
C LEU A 74 2.40 7.02 -14.23
N ASN A 75 3.54 6.73 -13.60
CA ASN A 75 4.21 7.59 -12.62
C ASN A 75 3.27 8.14 -11.53
N ARG A 76 2.27 7.32 -11.15
CA ARG A 76 1.28 7.62 -10.11
C ARG A 76 1.27 6.51 -9.09
N TRP A 77 1.40 6.91 -7.83
CA TRP A 77 1.53 6.02 -6.70
C TRP A 77 0.43 6.31 -5.72
N GLU A 78 -0.19 5.26 -5.21
CA GLU A 78 -1.22 5.38 -4.20
C GLU A 78 -0.75 4.72 -2.92
N LEU A 79 -0.87 5.46 -1.82
CA LEU A 79 -0.39 5.07 -0.52
C LEU A 79 -1.58 4.96 0.43
N LEU A 80 -1.79 3.75 0.96
CA LEU A 80 -2.67 3.53 2.10
C LEU A 80 -1.84 3.73 3.38
N LEU A 81 -2.27 4.66 4.23
CA LEU A 81 -1.72 4.86 5.57
C LEU A 81 -2.78 4.57 6.62
N ILE A 82 -2.39 3.78 7.62
CA ILE A 82 -3.18 3.51 8.80
C ILE A 82 -2.38 4.09 9.97
N LEU A 83 -2.89 5.16 10.56
CA LEU A 83 -2.27 5.86 11.68
C LEU A 83 -3.37 6.24 12.69
N PRO A 84 -3.02 6.51 13.97
CA PRO A 84 -3.95 7.17 14.89
C PRO A 84 -4.48 8.47 14.30
N ALA A 85 -5.75 8.80 14.57
CA ALA A 85 -6.43 9.97 13.96
C ALA A 85 -5.61 11.26 14.11
N ARG A 86 -5.06 11.52 15.31
CA ARG A 86 -4.24 12.71 15.55
C ARG A 86 -2.95 12.75 14.72
N ALA A 87 -2.34 11.59 14.46
CA ALA A 87 -1.16 11.51 13.63
C ALA A 87 -1.49 11.76 12.15
N VAL A 88 -2.67 11.32 11.67
CA VAL A 88 -3.16 11.66 10.32
C VAL A 88 -3.37 13.17 10.19
N GLU A 89 -3.99 13.82 11.18
CA GLU A 89 -4.21 15.28 11.17
C GLU A 89 -2.88 16.04 11.04
N ILE A 90 -1.90 15.71 11.90
CA ILE A 90 -0.58 16.34 11.88
C ILE A 90 0.11 16.12 10.52
N LEU A 91 0.06 14.89 9.98
CA LEU A 91 0.68 14.57 8.69
C LEU A 91 0.05 15.36 7.54
N LEU A 92 -1.26 15.60 7.58
CA LEU A 92 -1.97 16.37 6.56
C LEU A 92 -1.76 17.89 6.68
N GLU A 93 -1.34 18.37 7.85
CA GLU A 93 -0.95 19.77 8.09
C GLU A 93 0.52 20.04 7.75
N ASP A 94 1.34 18.99 7.57
CA ASP A 94 2.76 19.10 7.24
C ASP A 94 2.97 19.45 5.75
N GLY A 95 3.45 20.67 5.48
CA GLY A 95 3.69 21.15 4.12
C GLY A 95 4.87 20.48 3.39
N GLU A 96 5.85 19.93 4.12
CA GLU A 96 6.96 19.16 3.53
C GLU A 96 6.51 17.76 3.11
N TRP A 97 5.53 17.19 3.81
CA TRP A 97 4.86 15.96 3.39
C TRP A 97 3.91 16.21 2.21
N MET A 98 3.02 17.20 2.36
CA MET A 98 1.92 17.40 1.41
C MET A 98 2.36 17.88 0.03
N ARG A 99 3.58 18.43 -0.13
CA ARG A 99 4.12 18.75 -1.48
C ARG A 99 4.28 17.54 -2.39
N TRP A 100 4.37 16.33 -1.82
CA TRP A 100 4.49 15.08 -2.57
C TRP A 100 3.12 14.41 -2.81
N VAL A 101 2.05 14.96 -2.24
CA VAL A 101 0.71 14.39 -2.27
C VAL A 101 -0.18 15.18 -3.23
N ASP A 102 -0.53 14.56 -4.35
CA ASP A 102 -1.46 15.15 -5.33
C ASP A 102 -2.91 15.20 -4.79
N ARG A 103 -3.33 14.14 -4.10
CA ARG A 103 -4.70 14.00 -3.58
C ARG A 103 -4.77 13.10 -2.36
N VAL A 104 -5.67 13.44 -1.44
CA VAL A 104 -6.04 12.61 -0.27
C VAL A 104 -7.43 12.02 -0.48
N VAL A 105 -7.58 10.73 -0.17
CA VAL A 105 -8.86 10.00 -0.16
C VAL A 105 -9.06 9.46 1.25
N ARG A 106 -10.23 9.70 1.84
CA ARG A 106 -10.62 9.27 3.19
C ARG A 106 -11.80 8.32 3.13
#